data_AF-A0A1S3D523-F1
#
_entry.id   AF-A0A1S3D523-F1
#
_cell.length_a   1.000
_cell.length_b   1.000
_cell.length_c   1.000
_cell.angle_alpha   90.00
_cell.angle_beta   90.00
_cell.angle_gamma   90.00
#
_symmetry.space_group_name_H-M   'P 1'
#
loop_
_entity.id
_entity.type
_entity.pdbx_description
1 polymer ?
#
loop_
_entity_poly.entity_id
_entity_poly.type
_entity_poly.pdbx_seq_one_letter_code
_entity_poly.pdbx_strand_id
1 'polypeptide(L)'
;MRLKLQREKMKYERELKKLEEERRLDNLRVVEQTKLALKKNKDGWKALDSALRLADTLRERKKQLEFKDKIKEVDRKMELEWSDRIAENAREFEEEKRREKQEKLVKKNENFERATQSLQELWRERDRLKKAQVEEERREIEKVQNEIKQIENAEKEAKEKTKQILDEMTRESFLLEIQKKQKEKQQEELDKAAFHIIKQTTRRLTDMKNQIMQERHQAEVEKRERVYQHLSSLMKAAVDNEEERLRKDLEKAEEKYKEQQKLEAERRARLAKEKNEAYEQFMRDTAEAERREREEAKWELLKRCRMIEHDEAQETERKLRDQMKKRNQRADLDTQVEENKIYAEEARLADEDAIQRSALLWQLDDQEVVKYAQQVHQECIDKGRPELPVLIALENYKKANRLVAPRQKNLTQWESNVFPKPVQIRLNKSVP
;
A
#
# COMPACT_ATOMS: atom_id res chain seq x y z
N MET A 1 -54.79 -113.86 -31.92
CA MET A 1 -55.30 -113.07 -30.77
C MET A 1 -54.36 -113.04 -29.57
N ARG A 2 -53.89 -114.18 -29.03
CA ARG A 2 -53.02 -114.22 -27.82
C ARG A 2 -51.74 -113.37 -27.89
N LEU A 3 -51.06 -113.32 -29.04
CA LEU A 3 -49.83 -112.54 -29.25
C LEU A 3 -50.05 -111.01 -29.26
N LYS A 4 -51.21 -110.52 -29.72
CA LYS A 4 -51.56 -109.10 -29.65
C LYS A 4 -51.87 -108.69 -28.20
N LEU A 5 -52.62 -109.53 -27.50
CA LEU A 5 -52.96 -109.34 -26.09
C LEU A 5 -51.72 -109.31 -25.17
N GLN A 6 -50.71 -110.15 -25.43
CA GLN A 6 -49.43 -110.12 -24.71
C GLN A 6 -48.62 -108.86 -25.00
N ARG A 7 -48.60 -108.38 -26.26
CA ARG A 7 -47.91 -107.14 -26.62
C ARG A 7 -48.58 -105.91 -26.01
N GLU A 8 -49.90 -105.89 -25.94
CA GLU A 8 -50.66 -104.82 -25.28
C GLU A 8 -50.45 -104.83 -23.76
N LYS A 9 -50.45 -106.01 -23.11
CA LYS A 9 -50.09 -106.13 -21.69
C LYS A 9 -48.68 -105.63 -21.39
N MET A 10 -47.69 -106.01 -22.21
CA MET A 10 -46.30 -105.55 -22.04
C MET A 10 -46.14 -104.03 -22.28
N LYS A 11 -46.93 -103.43 -23.18
CA LYS A 11 -46.95 -101.97 -23.38
C LYS A 11 -47.58 -101.27 -22.16
N TYR A 12 -48.72 -101.77 -21.70
CA TYR A 12 -49.42 -101.25 -20.53
C TYR A 12 -48.55 -101.34 -19.25
N GLU A 13 -47.85 -102.46 -19.03
CA GLU A 13 -46.91 -102.61 -17.92
C GLU A 13 -45.70 -101.65 -18.01
N ARG A 14 -45.21 -101.36 -19.22
CA ARG A 14 -44.14 -100.37 -19.42
C ARG A 14 -44.62 -98.94 -19.15
N GLU A 15 -45.84 -98.61 -19.55
CA GLU A 15 -46.45 -97.30 -19.28
C GLU A 15 -46.75 -97.12 -17.79
N LEU A 16 -47.23 -98.16 -17.11
CA LEU A 16 -47.40 -98.19 -15.65
C LEU A 16 -46.07 -97.96 -14.92
N LYS A 17 -44.99 -98.65 -15.33
CA LYS A 17 -43.66 -98.44 -14.75
C LYS A 17 -43.14 -97.02 -14.95
N LYS A 18 -43.33 -96.43 -16.14
CA LYS A 18 -42.96 -95.02 -16.40
C LYS A 18 -43.74 -94.05 -15.53
N LEU A 19 -45.05 -94.26 -15.39
CA LEU A 19 -45.90 -93.46 -14.49
C LEU A 19 -45.49 -93.59 -13.02
N GLU A 20 -45.09 -94.79 -12.58
CA GLU A 20 -44.56 -95.02 -11.23
C GLU A 20 -43.19 -94.34 -11.03
N GLU A 21 -42.31 -94.37 -12.03
CA GLU A 21 -41.01 -93.67 -12.01
C GLU A 21 -41.18 -92.15 -11.99
N GLU A 22 -42.09 -91.60 -12.80
CA GLU A 22 -42.43 -90.17 -12.80
C GLU A 22 -43.03 -89.74 -11.46
N ARG A 23 -43.97 -90.51 -10.90
CA ARG A 23 -44.52 -90.26 -9.56
C ARG A 23 -43.45 -90.33 -8.47
N ARG A 24 -42.47 -91.24 -8.58
CA ARG A 24 -41.35 -91.31 -7.65
C ARG A 24 -40.45 -90.08 -7.77
N LEU A 25 -40.14 -89.64 -8.98
CA LEU A 25 -39.35 -88.43 -9.23
C LEU A 25 -40.07 -87.17 -8.72
N ASP A 26 -41.36 -87.04 -8.96
CA ASP A 26 -42.14 -85.91 -8.46
C ASP A 26 -42.29 -85.95 -6.93
N ASN A 27 -42.48 -87.12 -6.32
CA ASN A 27 -42.46 -87.25 -4.87
C ASN A 27 -41.11 -86.86 -4.28
N LEU A 28 -39.99 -87.25 -4.91
CA LEU A 28 -38.65 -86.82 -4.50
C LEU A 28 -38.50 -85.30 -4.57
N ARG A 29 -38.95 -84.67 -5.66
CA ARG A 29 -38.95 -83.19 -5.79
C ARG A 29 -39.79 -82.51 -4.72
N VAL A 30 -40.99 -83.02 -4.43
CA VAL A 30 -41.87 -82.48 -3.38
C VAL A 30 -41.21 -82.63 -2.01
N VAL A 31 -40.58 -83.76 -1.73
CA VAL A 31 -39.84 -84.00 -0.48
C VAL A 31 -38.63 -83.07 -0.37
N GLU A 32 -37.90 -82.82 -1.45
CA GLU A 32 -36.79 -81.86 -1.46
C GLU A 32 -37.26 -80.42 -1.26
N GLN A 33 -38.33 -80.01 -1.94
CA GLN A 33 -38.92 -78.68 -1.78
C GLN A 33 -39.45 -78.45 -0.36
N THR A 34 -40.11 -79.44 0.23
CA THR A 34 -40.56 -79.35 1.63
C THR A 34 -39.39 -79.31 2.61
N LYS A 35 -38.33 -80.12 2.41
CA LYS A 35 -37.09 -80.00 3.20
C LYS A 35 -36.47 -78.61 3.09
N LEU A 36 -36.41 -78.03 1.89
CA LEU A 36 -35.88 -76.68 1.68
C LEU A 36 -36.74 -75.61 2.36
N ALA A 37 -38.08 -75.73 2.29
CA ALA A 37 -39.01 -74.83 2.96
C ALA A 37 -38.85 -74.88 4.49
N LEU A 38 -38.70 -76.09 5.06
CA LEU A 38 -38.42 -76.28 6.47
C LEU A 38 -37.09 -75.61 6.89
N LYS A 39 -36.03 -75.75 6.07
CA LYS A 39 -34.74 -75.08 6.31
C LYS A 39 -34.86 -73.56 6.26
N LYS A 40 -35.54 -73.01 5.26
CA LYS A 40 -35.77 -71.55 5.12
C LYS A 40 -36.55 -70.95 6.30
N ASN A 41 -37.36 -71.76 6.99
CA ASN A 41 -38.08 -71.32 8.17
C ASN A 41 -37.21 -71.25 9.44
N LYS A 42 -35.99 -71.83 9.43
CA LYS A 42 -35.05 -71.72 10.56
C LYS A 42 -34.46 -70.31 10.63
N ASP A 43 -34.26 -69.80 11.83
CA ASP A 43 -33.87 -68.41 12.05
C ASP A 43 -32.48 -68.08 11.49
N GLY A 44 -31.53 -69.02 11.54
CA GLY A 44 -30.21 -68.86 10.90
C GLY A 44 -30.29 -68.67 9.38
N TRP A 45 -31.19 -69.41 8.71
CA TRP A 45 -31.42 -69.27 7.26
C TRP A 45 -32.12 -67.96 6.93
N LYS A 46 -33.13 -67.55 7.72
CA LYS A 46 -33.81 -66.26 7.55
C LYS A 46 -32.85 -65.08 7.70
N ALA A 47 -31.95 -65.14 8.68
CA ALA A 47 -30.95 -64.10 8.90
C ALA A 47 -29.98 -64.00 7.72
N LEU A 48 -29.51 -65.13 7.18
CA LEU A 48 -28.65 -65.17 6.00
C LEU A 48 -29.37 -64.69 4.73
N ASP A 49 -30.64 -65.06 4.51
CA ASP A 49 -31.43 -64.58 3.37
C ASP A 49 -31.67 -63.07 3.46
N SER A 50 -31.99 -62.55 4.66
CA SER A 50 -32.11 -61.11 4.91
C SER A 50 -30.80 -60.37 4.63
N ALA A 51 -29.68 -60.92 5.10
CA ALA A 51 -28.35 -60.36 4.85
C ALA A 51 -27.98 -60.37 3.36
N LEU A 52 -28.33 -61.44 2.64
CA LEU A 52 -28.13 -61.53 1.19
C LEU A 52 -28.95 -60.48 0.43
N ARG A 53 -30.21 -60.27 0.83
CA ARG A 53 -31.06 -59.20 0.28
C ARG A 53 -30.48 -57.82 0.57
N LEU A 54 -29.98 -57.59 1.78
CA LEU A 54 -29.31 -56.35 2.15
C LEU A 54 -28.03 -56.14 1.33
N ALA A 55 -27.25 -57.19 1.08
CA ALA A 55 -26.08 -57.11 0.22
C ALA A 55 -26.47 -56.73 -1.21
N ASP A 56 -27.56 -57.29 -1.74
CA ASP A 56 -28.11 -56.90 -3.04
C ASP A 56 -28.53 -55.43 -3.08
N THR A 57 -29.26 -54.93 -2.07
CA THR A 57 -29.69 -53.53 -2.05
C THR A 57 -28.50 -52.58 -1.95
N LEU A 58 -27.46 -52.92 -1.19
CA LEU A 58 -26.23 -52.14 -1.11
C LEU A 58 -25.47 -52.12 -2.44
N ARG A 59 -25.41 -53.25 -3.16
CA ARG A 59 -24.81 -53.31 -4.49
C ARG A 59 -25.56 -52.41 -5.48
N GLU A 60 -26.88 -52.48 -5.51
CA GLU A 60 -27.69 -51.61 -6.38
C GLU A 60 -27.56 -50.14 -5.96
N ARG A 61 -27.49 -49.84 -4.66
CA ARG A 61 -27.25 -48.49 -4.16
C ARG A 61 -25.91 -47.94 -4.64
N LYS A 62 -24.85 -48.76 -4.64
CA LYS A 62 -23.54 -48.37 -5.16
C LYS A 62 -23.64 -47.97 -6.64
N LYS A 63 -24.32 -48.76 -7.47
CA LYS A 63 -24.56 -48.42 -8.88
C LYS A 63 -25.35 -47.12 -9.05
N GLN A 64 -26.35 -46.87 -8.21
CA GLN A 64 -27.09 -45.62 -8.23
C GLN A 64 -26.21 -44.41 -7.89
N LEU A 65 -25.28 -44.55 -6.94
CA LEU A 65 -24.33 -43.50 -6.59
C LEU A 65 -23.38 -43.21 -7.76
N GLU A 66 -22.81 -44.26 -8.35
CA GLU A 66 -21.95 -44.14 -9.54
C GLU A 66 -22.70 -43.46 -10.70
N PHE A 67 -23.97 -43.79 -10.91
CA PHE A 67 -24.81 -43.13 -11.91
C PHE A 67 -25.07 -41.65 -11.57
N LYS A 68 -25.37 -41.34 -10.31
CA LYS A 68 -25.57 -39.96 -9.86
C LYS A 68 -24.31 -39.11 -10.05
N ASP A 69 -23.13 -39.67 -9.81
CA ASP A 69 -21.88 -38.94 -9.98
C ASP A 69 -21.58 -38.70 -11.47
N LYS A 70 -21.94 -39.62 -12.37
CA LYS A 70 -21.92 -39.37 -13.81
C LYS A 70 -22.83 -38.22 -14.24
N ILE A 71 -24.05 -38.14 -13.71
CA ILE A 71 -24.97 -37.02 -13.99
C ILE A 71 -24.32 -35.69 -13.57
N LYS A 72 -23.78 -35.62 -12.35
CA LYS A 72 -23.09 -34.40 -11.89
C LYS A 72 -21.90 -34.01 -12.76
N GLU A 73 -21.15 -34.99 -13.28
CA GLU A 73 -20.05 -34.72 -14.19
C GLU A 73 -20.55 -34.11 -15.51
N VAL A 74 -21.66 -34.62 -16.03
CA VAL A 74 -22.31 -34.07 -17.22
C VAL A 74 -22.83 -32.64 -16.95
N ASP A 75 -23.49 -32.41 -15.82
CA ASP A 75 -23.98 -31.08 -15.42
C ASP A 75 -22.83 -30.06 -15.33
N ARG A 76 -21.71 -30.44 -14.70
CA ARG A 76 -20.51 -29.59 -14.62
C ARG A 76 -19.93 -29.27 -16.00
N LYS A 77 -19.91 -30.24 -16.93
CA LYS A 77 -19.47 -29.99 -18.31
C LYS A 77 -20.38 -28.99 -19.01
N MET A 78 -21.69 -29.13 -18.86
CA MET A 78 -22.66 -28.19 -19.42
C MET A 78 -22.53 -26.79 -18.81
N GLU A 79 -22.32 -26.68 -17.49
CA GLU A 79 -22.08 -25.40 -16.81
C GLU A 79 -20.79 -24.72 -17.29
N LEU A 80 -19.72 -25.49 -17.50
CA LEU A 80 -18.46 -24.98 -18.05
C LEU A 80 -18.64 -24.48 -19.48
N GLU A 81 -19.27 -25.27 -20.35
CA GLU A 81 -19.58 -24.87 -21.73
C GLU A 81 -20.44 -23.60 -21.77
N TRP A 82 -21.41 -23.48 -20.86
CA TRP A 82 -22.24 -22.29 -20.73
C TRP A 82 -21.44 -21.06 -20.27
N SER A 83 -20.57 -21.24 -19.27
CA SER A 83 -19.67 -20.19 -18.77
C SER A 83 -18.73 -19.69 -19.88
N ASP A 84 -18.16 -20.62 -20.66
CA ASP A 84 -17.28 -20.28 -21.77
C ASP A 84 -18.02 -19.48 -22.85
N ARG A 85 -19.27 -19.84 -23.19
CA ARG A 85 -20.11 -19.06 -24.11
C ARG A 85 -20.40 -17.64 -23.60
N ILE A 86 -20.66 -17.48 -22.30
CA ILE A 86 -20.84 -16.15 -21.71
C ILE A 86 -19.56 -15.33 -21.82
N ALA A 87 -18.41 -15.94 -21.52
CA ALA A 87 -17.12 -15.28 -21.60
C ALA A 87 -16.78 -14.86 -23.05
N GLU A 88 -17.11 -15.71 -24.03
CA GLU A 88 -16.96 -15.40 -25.46
C GLU A 88 -17.86 -14.23 -25.87
N ASN A 89 -19.15 -14.28 -25.53
CA ASN A 89 -20.08 -13.17 -25.79
C ASN A 89 -19.61 -11.84 -25.15
N ALA A 90 -19.06 -11.90 -23.94
CA ALA A 90 -18.52 -10.72 -23.27
C ALA A 90 -17.29 -10.14 -24.02
N ARG A 91 -16.40 -11.01 -24.51
CA ARG A 91 -15.25 -10.58 -25.34
C ARG A 91 -15.70 -9.96 -26.65
N GLU A 92 -16.66 -10.58 -27.35
CA GLU A 92 -17.22 -10.05 -28.59
C GLU A 92 -17.81 -8.65 -28.37
N PHE A 93 -18.55 -8.45 -27.28
CA PHE A 93 -19.10 -7.15 -26.92
C PHE A 93 -18.03 -6.09 -26.61
N GLU A 94 -16.94 -6.48 -25.94
CA GLU A 94 -15.80 -5.58 -25.71
C GLU A 94 -15.10 -5.19 -27.01
N GLU A 95 -14.93 -6.14 -27.92
CA GLU A 95 -14.37 -5.87 -29.25
C GLU A 95 -15.27 -4.96 -30.08
N GLU A 96 -16.58 -5.18 -30.05
CA GLU A 96 -17.57 -4.31 -30.70
C GLU A 96 -17.48 -2.88 -30.16
N LYS A 97 -17.47 -2.70 -28.83
CA LYS A 97 -17.26 -1.38 -28.21
C LYS A 97 -15.94 -0.74 -28.61
N ARG A 98 -14.87 -1.53 -28.79
CA ARG A 98 -13.58 -1.01 -29.24
C ARG A 98 -13.67 -0.53 -30.69
N ARG A 99 -14.34 -1.27 -31.57
CA ARG A 99 -14.60 -0.88 -32.96
C ARG A 99 -15.43 0.40 -33.02
N GLU A 100 -16.52 0.50 -32.27
CA GLU A 100 -17.34 1.72 -32.22
C GLU A 100 -16.54 2.94 -31.77
N LYS A 101 -15.67 2.78 -30.76
CA LYS A 101 -14.77 3.86 -30.30
C LYS A 101 -13.80 4.28 -31.40
N GLN A 102 -13.22 3.32 -32.12
CA GLN A 102 -12.33 3.61 -33.25
C GLN A 102 -13.08 4.35 -34.36
N GLU A 103 -14.28 3.92 -34.74
CA GLU A 103 -15.11 4.62 -35.73
C GLU A 103 -15.45 6.05 -35.31
N LYS A 104 -15.80 6.26 -34.03
CA LYS A 104 -16.04 7.60 -33.48
C LYS A 104 -14.79 8.48 -33.54
N LEU A 105 -13.61 7.92 -33.28
CA LEU A 105 -12.34 8.64 -33.40
C LEU A 105 -12.04 9.02 -34.85
N VAL A 106 -12.23 8.10 -35.80
CA VAL A 106 -12.05 8.37 -37.23
C VAL A 106 -12.97 9.51 -37.67
N LYS A 107 -14.28 9.44 -37.35
CA LYS A 107 -15.24 10.51 -37.66
C LYS A 107 -14.85 11.85 -37.02
N LYS A 108 -14.34 11.84 -35.79
CA LYS A 108 -13.86 13.05 -35.11
C LYS A 108 -12.67 13.66 -35.84
N ASN A 109 -11.72 12.84 -36.28
CA ASN A 109 -10.55 13.29 -37.03
C ASN A 109 -10.95 13.85 -38.40
N GLU A 110 -11.83 13.17 -39.14
CA GLU A 110 -12.36 13.68 -40.41
C GLU A 110 -13.05 15.05 -40.23
N ASN A 111 -13.88 15.19 -39.19
CA ASN A 111 -14.53 16.46 -38.88
C ASN A 111 -13.52 17.56 -38.52
N PHE A 112 -12.47 17.21 -37.77
CA PHE A 112 -11.39 18.14 -37.45
C PHE A 112 -10.63 18.57 -38.69
N GLU A 113 -10.28 17.65 -39.59
CA GLU A 113 -9.63 17.94 -40.86
C GLU A 113 -10.49 18.88 -41.72
N ARG A 114 -11.79 18.60 -41.87
CA ARG A 114 -12.72 19.50 -42.57
C ARG A 114 -12.73 20.90 -41.94
N ALA A 115 -12.81 20.99 -40.62
CA ALA A 115 -12.79 22.29 -39.93
C ALA A 115 -11.46 23.05 -40.15
N THR A 116 -10.32 22.35 -40.14
CA THR A 116 -9.02 22.97 -40.43
C THR A 116 -8.92 23.46 -41.87
N GLN A 117 -9.46 22.71 -42.85
CA GLN A 117 -9.51 23.14 -44.24
C GLN A 117 -10.36 24.40 -44.40
N SER A 118 -11.55 24.45 -43.79
CA SER A 118 -12.39 25.64 -43.80
C SER A 118 -11.71 26.85 -43.14
N LEU A 119 -10.97 26.66 -42.05
CA LEU A 119 -10.18 27.74 -41.44
C LEU A 119 -9.06 28.24 -42.35
N GLN A 120 -8.37 27.34 -43.06
CA GLN A 120 -7.34 27.73 -44.02
C GLN A 120 -7.93 28.51 -45.20
N GLU A 121 -9.11 28.13 -45.67
CA GLU A 121 -9.84 28.89 -46.71
C GLU A 121 -10.18 30.30 -46.24
N LEU A 122 -10.72 30.45 -45.02
CA LEU A 122 -11.00 31.75 -44.41
C LEU A 122 -9.76 32.62 -44.25
N TRP A 123 -8.61 32.03 -43.88
CA TRP A 123 -7.35 32.77 -43.81
C TRP A 123 -6.85 33.22 -45.18
N ARG A 124 -6.94 32.36 -46.20
CA ARG A 124 -6.60 32.75 -47.58
C ARG A 124 -7.49 33.87 -48.08
N GLU A 125 -8.78 33.84 -47.77
CA GLU A 125 -9.72 34.89 -48.14
C GLU A 125 -9.40 36.20 -47.42
N ARG A 126 -9.12 36.15 -46.11
CA ARG A 126 -8.64 37.32 -45.34
C ARG A 126 -7.38 37.93 -45.94
N ASP A 127 -6.40 37.11 -46.32
CA ASP A 127 -5.16 37.61 -46.91
C ASP A 127 -5.37 38.21 -48.30
N ARG A 128 -6.31 37.69 -49.09
CA ARG A 128 -6.73 38.31 -50.36
C ARG A 128 -7.36 39.68 -50.12
N LEU A 129 -8.27 39.79 -49.14
CA LEU A 129 -8.91 41.06 -48.79
C LEU A 129 -7.88 42.10 -48.31
N LYS A 130 -6.93 41.70 -47.46
CA LYS A 130 -5.83 42.57 -47.03
C LYS A 130 -4.98 43.06 -48.19
N LYS A 131 -4.64 42.19 -49.15
CA LYS A 131 -3.88 42.59 -50.34
C LYS A 131 -4.65 43.59 -51.19
N ALA A 132 -5.96 43.37 -51.38
CA ALA A 132 -6.81 44.31 -52.09
C ALA A 132 -6.87 45.68 -51.39
N GLN A 133 -7.00 45.71 -50.06
CA GLN A 133 -6.96 46.95 -49.28
C GLN A 133 -5.63 47.70 -49.45
N VAL A 134 -4.50 47.00 -49.35
CA VAL A 134 -3.17 47.63 -49.57
C VAL A 134 -3.01 48.19 -50.99
N GLU A 135 -3.59 47.52 -52.00
CA GLU A 135 -3.59 48.04 -53.37
C GLU A 135 -4.46 49.28 -53.54
N GLU A 136 -5.63 49.33 -52.88
CA GLU A 136 -6.47 50.53 -52.85
C GLU A 136 -5.75 51.70 -52.16
N GLU A 137 -5.18 51.48 -50.98
CA GLU A 137 -4.41 52.48 -50.24
C GLU A 137 -3.24 53.02 -51.09
N ARG A 138 -2.53 52.15 -51.84
CA ARG A 138 -1.47 52.58 -52.76
C ARG A 138 -1.99 53.49 -53.87
N ARG A 139 -3.15 53.19 -54.45
CA ARG A 139 -3.77 54.04 -55.49
C ARG A 139 -4.20 55.39 -54.91
N GLU A 140 -4.67 55.42 -53.66
CA GLU A 140 -5.01 56.66 -52.96
C GLU A 140 -3.77 57.51 -52.68
N ILE A 141 -2.68 56.90 -52.19
CA ILE A 141 -1.40 57.59 -51.98
C ILE A 141 -0.89 58.19 -53.29
N GLU A 142 -0.99 57.46 -54.40
CA GLU A 142 -0.57 57.96 -55.72
C GLU A 142 -1.41 59.15 -56.20
N LYS A 143 -2.73 59.15 -55.94
CA LYS A 143 -3.60 60.31 -56.18
C LYS A 143 -3.16 61.52 -55.35
N VAL A 144 -2.96 61.34 -54.04
CA VAL A 144 -2.52 62.41 -53.14
C VAL A 144 -1.16 62.97 -53.56
N GLN A 145 -0.21 62.12 -53.97
CA GLN A 145 1.08 62.57 -54.48
C GLN A 145 0.97 63.40 -55.77
N ASN A 146 0.02 63.06 -56.66
CA ASN A 146 -0.23 63.85 -57.86
C ASN A 146 -0.88 65.20 -57.53
N GLU A 147 -1.77 65.25 -56.53
CA GLU A 147 -2.34 66.51 -56.03
C GLU A 147 -1.26 67.41 -55.40
N ILE A 148 -0.35 66.86 -54.60
CA ILE A 148 0.78 67.60 -54.04
C ILE A 148 1.66 68.20 -55.15
N LYS A 149 1.98 67.43 -56.20
CA LYS A 149 2.77 67.95 -57.34
C LYS A 149 2.06 69.09 -58.08
N GLN A 150 0.73 69.03 -58.20
CA GLN A 150 -0.05 70.11 -58.79
C GLN A 150 0.00 71.38 -57.94
N ILE A 151 -0.10 71.25 -56.61
CA ILE A 151 0.03 72.36 -55.66
C ILE A 151 1.43 72.97 -55.73
N GLU A 152 2.49 72.14 -55.72
CA GLU A 152 3.88 72.62 -55.81
C GLU A 152 4.17 73.37 -57.12
N ASN A 153 3.59 72.93 -58.24
CA ASN A 153 3.72 73.64 -59.52
C ASN A 153 2.98 74.98 -59.49
N ALA A 154 1.77 75.03 -58.91
CA ALA A 154 1.04 76.28 -58.72
C ALA A 154 1.79 77.26 -57.81
N GLU A 155 2.43 76.77 -56.74
CA GLU A 155 3.28 77.58 -55.87
C GLU A 155 4.53 78.12 -56.58
N LYS A 156 5.15 77.34 -57.47
CA LYS A 156 6.29 77.81 -58.28
C LYS A 156 5.88 78.94 -59.22
N GLU A 157 4.74 78.81 -59.91
CA GLU A 157 4.20 79.88 -60.75
C GLU A 157 3.86 81.14 -59.94
N ALA A 158 3.33 80.99 -58.72
CA ALA A 158 3.06 82.11 -57.81
C ALA A 158 4.34 82.79 -57.31
N LYS A 159 5.40 82.02 -57.04
CA LYS A 159 6.73 82.53 -56.66
C LYS A 159 7.41 83.29 -57.81
N GLU A 160 7.22 82.86 -59.05
CA GLU A 160 7.72 83.60 -60.22
C GLU A 160 6.97 84.92 -60.44
N LYS A 161 5.65 84.94 -60.26
CA LYS A 161 4.84 86.18 -60.33
C LYS A 161 5.23 87.19 -59.23
N THR A 162 5.44 86.71 -58.00
CA THR A 162 5.87 87.59 -56.89
C THR A 162 7.29 88.12 -57.09
N LYS A 163 8.20 87.33 -57.70
CA LYS A 163 9.54 87.80 -58.07
C LYS A 163 9.50 88.92 -59.12
N GLN A 164 8.62 88.83 -60.12
CA GLN A 164 8.41 89.89 -61.11
C GLN A 164 7.91 91.20 -60.48
N ILE A 165 6.96 91.10 -59.53
CA ILE A 165 6.44 92.27 -58.79
C ILE A 165 7.53 92.92 -57.92
N LEU A 166 8.38 92.13 -57.27
CA LEU A 166 9.48 92.64 -56.45
C LEU A 166 10.57 93.35 -57.27
N ASP A 167 10.86 92.85 -58.47
CA ASP A 167 11.81 93.47 -59.42
C ASP A 167 11.26 94.79 -60.01
N GLU A 168 9.93 94.96 -60.10
CA GLU A 168 9.28 96.23 -60.45
C GLU A 168 9.31 97.24 -59.28
N MET A 169 8.99 96.80 -58.06
CA MET A 169 9.00 97.67 -56.87
C MET A 169 10.41 98.17 -56.49
N THR A 170 11.44 97.35 -56.68
CA THR A 170 12.83 97.75 -56.40
C THR A 170 13.36 98.78 -57.40
N ARG A 171 12.86 98.81 -58.64
CA ARG A 171 13.15 99.88 -59.62
C ARG A 171 12.47 101.20 -59.26
N GLU A 172 11.27 101.18 -58.69
CA GLU A 172 10.55 102.38 -58.24
C GLU A 172 11.12 102.97 -56.94
N SER A 173 11.57 102.12 -56.00
CA SER A 173 12.15 102.56 -54.72
C SER A 173 13.51 103.25 -54.89
N PHE A 174 14.33 102.81 -55.86
CA PHE A 174 15.62 103.42 -56.19
C PHE A 174 15.51 104.86 -56.74
N LEU A 175 14.39 105.20 -57.40
CA LEU A 175 14.11 106.55 -57.91
C LEU A 175 13.66 107.54 -56.81
N LEU A 176 12.99 107.06 -55.76
CA LEU A 176 12.50 107.87 -54.63
C LEU A 176 13.62 108.23 -53.62
N GLU A 177 14.64 107.38 -53.47
CA GLU A 177 15.73 107.60 -52.51
C GLU A 177 16.76 108.65 -52.99
N ILE A 178 16.88 108.86 -54.30
CA ILE A 178 17.69 109.94 -54.90
C ILE A 178 17.08 111.33 -54.61
N GLN A 179 15.76 111.45 -54.45
CA GLN A 179 15.09 112.73 -54.15
C GLN A 179 15.16 113.13 -52.66
N LYS A 180 15.36 112.18 -51.74
CA LYS A 180 15.40 112.45 -50.30
C LYS A 180 16.77 112.97 -49.83
N LYS A 181 17.86 112.51 -50.46
CA LYS A 181 19.25 112.91 -50.14
C LYS A 181 19.64 114.35 -50.52
N GLN A 182 18.76 115.12 -51.19
CA GLN A 182 18.99 116.55 -51.46
C GLN A 182 18.36 117.49 -50.40
N LYS A 183 17.49 117.01 -49.50
CA LYS A 183 16.83 117.86 -48.48
C LYS A 183 17.48 117.83 -47.08
N GLU A 184 18.33 116.85 -46.78
CA GLU A 184 18.98 116.73 -45.45
C GLU A 184 20.27 117.58 -45.30
N LYS A 185 20.67 118.34 -46.33
CA LYS A 185 21.83 119.25 -46.30
C LYS A 185 21.57 120.65 -45.72
N GLN A 186 20.39 120.92 -45.15
CA GLN A 186 20.04 122.23 -44.57
C GLN A 186 19.69 122.20 -43.08
N GLN A 187 19.76 121.04 -42.39
CA GLN A 187 19.37 120.93 -40.97
C GLN A 187 20.55 120.83 -39.98
N GLU A 188 21.78 120.61 -40.46
CA GLU A 188 23.00 120.46 -39.62
C GLU A 188 23.53 121.78 -39.01
N GLU A 189 22.90 122.93 -39.28
CA GLU A 189 23.28 124.23 -38.70
C GLU A 189 22.53 124.61 -37.40
N LEU A 190 21.58 123.80 -36.92
CA LEU A 190 20.80 124.10 -35.69
C LEU A 190 21.20 123.31 -34.43
N ASP A 191 22.03 122.26 -34.53
CA ASP A 191 22.40 121.39 -33.39
C ASP A 191 23.68 121.84 -32.62
N LYS A 192 24.22 123.03 -32.93
CA LYS A 192 25.41 123.57 -32.25
C LYS A 192 25.15 124.41 -30.99
N ALA A 193 23.89 124.54 -30.55
CA ALA A 193 23.53 125.31 -29.35
C ALA A 193 23.36 124.46 -28.05
N ALA A 194 23.23 123.13 -28.14
CA ALA A 194 22.97 122.27 -26.97
C ALA A 194 24.23 121.71 -26.27
N PHE A 195 25.41 121.78 -26.92
CA PHE A 195 26.66 121.20 -26.41
C PHE A 195 27.37 122.06 -25.32
N HIS A 196 26.86 123.26 -25.03
CA HIS A 196 27.51 124.22 -24.12
C HIS A 196 27.02 124.15 -22.66
N ILE A 197 25.94 123.41 -22.35
CA ILE A 197 25.33 123.39 -21.02
C ILE A 197 25.82 122.21 -20.13
N ILE A 198 26.33 121.11 -20.69
CA ILE A 198 26.71 119.92 -19.91
C ILE A 198 28.20 119.91 -19.50
N LYS A 199 29.02 120.82 -20.05
CA LYS A 199 30.48 120.88 -19.78
C LYS A 199 30.84 121.59 -18.45
N GLN A 200 29.85 122.09 -17.71
CA GLN A 200 30.05 122.93 -16.51
C GLN A 200 29.78 122.23 -15.16
N THR A 201 29.32 120.97 -15.15
CA THR A 201 28.99 120.23 -13.91
C THR A 201 29.99 119.15 -13.51
N THR A 202 30.90 118.74 -14.41
CA THR A 202 31.86 117.63 -14.18
C THR A 202 33.26 118.06 -13.71
N ARG A 203 33.52 119.36 -13.55
CA ARG A 203 34.82 119.89 -13.05
C ARG A 203 34.81 120.39 -11.61
N ARG A 204 33.70 120.26 -10.87
CA ARG A 204 33.60 120.66 -9.43
C ARG A 204 33.58 119.48 -8.44
N LEU A 205 33.46 118.24 -8.92
CA LEU A 205 33.40 117.04 -8.06
C LEU A 205 34.76 116.33 -7.89
N THR A 206 35.74 116.63 -8.75
CA THR A 206 37.03 115.94 -8.79
C THR A 206 38.09 116.59 -7.90
N ASP A 207 37.97 117.88 -7.60
CA ASP A 207 38.96 118.62 -6.79
C ASP A 207 38.66 118.59 -5.27
N MET A 208 37.46 118.15 -4.83
CA MET A 208 37.13 117.95 -3.40
C MET A 208 37.50 116.54 -2.86
N LYS A 209 37.86 115.58 -3.72
CA LYS A 209 38.10 114.19 -3.33
C LYS A 209 39.57 113.88 -2.97
N ASN A 210 40.51 114.72 -3.43
CA ASN A 210 41.95 114.44 -3.29
C ASN A 210 42.64 115.13 -2.09
N GLN A 211 41.95 116.02 -1.36
CA GLN A 211 42.51 116.67 -0.14
C GLN A 211 42.10 115.99 1.18
N ILE A 212 41.10 115.09 1.20
CA ILE A 212 40.62 114.42 2.43
C ILE A 212 41.30 113.05 2.68
N MET A 213 41.97 112.49 1.66
CA MET A 213 42.60 111.15 1.73
C MET A 213 44.02 111.13 2.32
N GLN A 214 44.68 112.28 2.50
CA GLN A 214 46.04 112.34 3.07
C GLN A 214 46.09 112.62 4.58
N GLU A 215 45.01 113.13 5.21
CA GLU A 215 44.95 113.36 6.66
C GLU A 215 44.41 112.16 7.47
N ARG A 216 43.76 111.18 6.82
CA ARG A 216 43.24 109.96 7.49
C ARG A 216 44.28 108.86 7.73
N HIS A 217 45.45 108.93 7.12
CA HIS A 217 46.47 107.88 7.23
C HIS A 217 47.29 107.94 8.54
N GLN A 218 47.28 109.07 9.26
CA GLN A 218 48.00 109.22 10.53
C GLN A 218 47.15 108.86 11.77
N ALA A 219 45.82 108.78 11.67
CA ALA A 219 44.95 108.38 12.78
C ALA A 219 44.78 106.85 12.94
N GLU A 220 45.25 106.04 11.99
CA GLU A 220 45.09 104.57 11.98
C GLU A 220 46.24 103.83 12.68
N VAL A 221 47.36 104.51 12.93
CA VAL A 221 48.55 103.92 13.57
C VAL A 221 48.40 103.86 15.10
N GLU A 222 47.75 104.85 15.75
CA GLU A 222 47.52 104.84 17.20
C GLU A 222 46.41 103.87 17.67
N LYS A 223 45.52 103.42 16.75
CA LYS A 223 44.48 102.41 17.05
C LYS A 223 45.04 100.98 17.07
N ARG A 224 46.14 100.70 16.37
CA ARG A 224 46.75 99.36 16.30
C ARG A 224 47.51 98.96 17.56
N GLU A 225 48.06 99.92 18.31
CA GLU A 225 48.82 99.63 19.54
C GLU A 225 47.93 99.29 20.75
N ARG A 226 46.70 99.83 20.83
CA ARG A 226 45.74 99.46 21.90
C ARG A 226 45.08 98.09 21.70
N VAL A 227 44.95 97.63 20.45
CA VAL A 227 44.41 96.30 20.12
C VAL A 227 45.45 95.20 20.41
N TYR A 228 46.74 95.49 20.27
CA TYR A 228 47.82 94.52 20.53
C TYR A 228 48.00 94.22 22.04
N GLN A 229 47.83 95.21 22.92
CA GLN A 229 47.90 95.01 24.37
C GLN A 229 46.66 94.29 24.94
N HIS A 230 45.49 94.41 24.30
CA HIS A 230 44.27 93.68 24.69
C HIS A 230 44.26 92.22 24.20
N LEU A 231 44.85 91.93 23.03
CA LEU A 231 45.01 90.56 22.52
C LEU A 231 46.05 89.73 23.32
N SER A 232 47.12 90.37 23.82
CA SER A 232 48.14 89.68 24.62
C SER A 232 47.67 89.28 26.02
N SER A 233 46.72 89.98 26.63
CA SER A 233 46.14 89.60 27.93
C SER A 233 45.03 88.55 27.80
N LEU A 234 44.27 88.57 26.70
CA LEU A 234 43.30 87.51 26.35
C LEU A 234 43.97 86.18 25.97
N MET A 235 45.12 86.19 25.29
CA MET A 235 45.86 84.96 24.97
C MET A 235 46.47 84.29 26.21
N LYS A 236 46.97 85.04 27.20
CA LYS A 236 47.46 84.45 28.46
C LYS A 236 46.32 83.86 29.31
N ALA A 237 45.19 84.55 29.41
CA ALA A 237 44.00 84.02 30.11
C ALA A 237 43.35 82.82 29.39
N ALA A 238 43.52 82.66 28.08
CA ALA A 238 43.04 81.50 27.33
C ALA A 238 43.93 80.26 27.55
N VAL A 239 45.26 80.44 27.60
CA VAL A 239 46.21 79.35 27.86
C VAL A 239 46.08 78.82 29.30
N ASP A 240 45.94 79.70 30.30
CA ASP A 240 45.78 79.28 31.70
C ASP A 240 44.44 78.52 31.94
N ASN A 241 43.37 78.91 31.22
CA ASN A 241 42.07 78.21 31.28
C ASN A 241 42.06 76.87 30.51
N GLU A 242 42.85 76.71 29.45
CA GLU A 242 43.03 75.43 28.76
C GLU A 242 43.86 74.46 29.59
N GLU A 243 44.92 74.92 30.27
CA GLU A 243 45.73 74.06 31.15
C GLU A 243 44.93 73.56 32.37
N GLU A 244 44.07 74.38 32.98
CA GLU A 244 43.17 73.93 34.06
C GLU A 244 42.10 72.95 33.57
N ARG A 245 41.59 73.09 32.35
CA ARG A 245 40.64 72.13 31.75
C ARG A 245 41.32 70.80 31.46
N LEU A 246 42.51 70.82 30.88
CA LEU A 246 43.30 69.62 30.59
C LEU A 246 43.66 68.84 31.87
N ARG A 247 44.01 69.53 32.97
CA ARG A 247 44.24 68.88 34.27
C ARG A 247 42.98 68.23 34.83
N LYS A 248 41.83 68.92 34.79
CA LYS A 248 40.54 68.35 35.23
C LYS A 248 40.09 67.17 34.36
N ASP A 249 40.40 67.17 33.07
CA ASP A 249 40.06 66.08 32.17
C ASP A 249 40.99 64.87 32.34
N LEU A 250 42.27 65.08 32.68
CA LEU A 250 43.19 64.02 33.10
C LEU A 250 42.77 63.37 34.42
N GLU A 251 42.40 64.17 35.44
CA GLU A 251 41.91 63.65 36.73
C GLU A 251 40.63 62.81 36.54
N LYS A 252 39.67 63.29 35.73
CA LYS A 252 38.46 62.52 35.40
C LYS A 252 38.74 61.25 34.61
N ALA A 253 39.77 61.23 33.76
CA ALA A 253 40.17 60.03 33.03
C ALA A 253 40.82 58.99 33.97
N GLU A 254 41.65 59.42 34.91
CA GLU A 254 42.25 58.56 35.93
C GLU A 254 41.22 57.99 36.90
N GLU A 255 40.22 58.78 37.32
CA GLU A 255 39.11 58.31 38.16
C GLU A 255 38.29 57.25 37.45
N LYS A 256 37.91 57.48 36.18
CA LYS A 256 37.21 56.49 35.35
C LYS A 256 38.03 55.21 35.18
N TYR A 257 39.35 55.31 34.99
CA TYR A 257 40.21 54.15 34.87
C TYR A 257 40.28 53.34 36.17
N LYS A 258 40.38 54.00 37.33
CA LYS A 258 40.35 53.35 38.65
C LYS A 258 38.99 52.71 38.93
N GLU A 259 37.88 53.35 38.55
CA GLU A 259 36.54 52.76 38.66
C GLU A 259 36.38 51.53 37.76
N GLN A 260 36.85 51.59 36.52
CA GLN A 260 36.83 50.46 35.60
C GLN A 260 37.67 49.29 36.13
N GLN A 261 38.86 49.54 36.68
CA GLN A 261 39.68 48.50 37.29
C GLN A 261 39.00 47.84 38.50
N LYS A 262 38.31 48.61 39.35
CA LYS A 262 37.52 48.06 40.46
C LYS A 262 36.37 47.20 39.95
N LEU A 263 35.64 47.67 38.93
CA LEU A 263 34.52 46.94 38.34
C LEU A 263 34.98 45.63 37.67
N GLU A 264 36.13 45.65 36.99
CA GLU A 264 36.74 44.44 36.43
C GLU A 264 37.19 43.46 37.51
N ALA A 265 37.80 43.95 38.59
CA ALA A 265 38.23 43.11 39.71
C ALA A 265 37.01 42.46 40.40
N GLU A 266 35.94 43.21 40.64
CA GLU A 266 34.68 42.69 41.18
C GLU A 266 34.04 41.67 40.23
N ARG A 267 34.03 41.94 38.92
CA ARG A 267 33.51 41.02 37.91
C ARG A 267 34.32 39.71 37.88
N ARG A 268 35.66 39.79 37.94
CA ARG A 268 36.53 38.60 38.02
C ARG A 268 36.28 37.81 39.30
N ALA A 269 36.10 38.48 40.43
CA ALA A 269 35.78 37.84 41.70
C ALA A 269 34.40 37.15 41.69
N ARG A 270 33.38 37.77 41.07
CA ARG A 270 32.06 37.16 40.88
C ARG A 270 32.13 35.92 40.00
N LEU A 271 32.79 36.00 38.85
CA LEU A 271 32.96 34.86 37.95
C LEU A 271 33.74 33.71 38.61
N ALA A 272 34.75 34.02 39.43
CA ALA A 272 35.49 33.01 40.19
C ALA A 272 34.59 32.31 41.24
N LYS A 273 33.73 33.06 41.93
CA LYS A 273 32.73 32.49 42.86
C LYS A 273 31.71 31.62 42.13
N GLU A 274 31.13 32.12 41.05
CA GLU A 274 30.16 31.37 40.23
C GLU A 274 30.77 30.07 39.69
N LYS A 275 32.03 30.10 39.23
CA LYS A 275 32.75 28.89 38.81
C LYS A 275 32.92 27.88 39.94
N ASN A 276 33.29 28.34 41.13
CA ASN A 276 33.47 27.47 42.29
C ASN A 276 32.14 26.88 42.77
N GLU A 277 31.09 27.70 42.84
CA GLU A 277 29.74 27.26 43.19
C GLU A 277 29.20 26.23 42.18
N ALA A 278 29.40 26.46 40.88
CA ALA A 278 29.03 25.51 39.84
C ALA A 278 29.82 24.20 39.94
N TYR A 279 31.11 24.26 40.28
CA TYR A 279 31.93 23.06 40.50
C TYR A 279 31.47 22.29 41.75
N GLU A 280 31.17 22.96 42.85
CA GLU A 280 30.64 22.33 44.06
C GLU A 280 29.28 21.68 43.82
N GLN A 281 28.39 22.35 43.07
CA GLN A 281 27.09 21.79 42.68
C GLN A 281 27.29 20.54 41.81
N PHE A 282 28.15 20.62 40.78
CA PHE A 282 28.49 19.47 39.95
C PHE A 282 28.99 18.28 40.78
N MET A 283 29.90 18.51 41.72
CA MET A 283 30.42 17.44 42.59
C MET A 283 29.34 16.83 43.50
N ARG A 284 28.40 17.64 43.99
CA ARG A 284 27.25 17.15 44.77
C ARG A 284 26.31 16.32 43.90
N ASP A 285 25.98 16.80 42.72
CA ASP A 285 25.10 16.11 41.78
C ASP A 285 25.71 14.78 41.33
N THR A 286 27.02 14.73 41.06
CA THR A 286 27.72 13.48 40.73
C THR A 286 27.70 12.50 41.90
N ALA A 287 27.90 12.97 43.12
CA ALA A 287 27.87 12.11 44.31
C ALA A 287 26.45 11.58 44.58
N GLU A 288 25.42 12.40 44.37
CA GLU A 288 24.03 11.95 44.45
C GLU A 288 23.68 10.95 43.35
N ALA A 289 24.14 11.17 42.12
CA ALA A 289 23.95 10.25 41.01
C ALA A 289 24.60 8.89 41.30
N GLU A 290 25.85 8.86 41.77
CA GLU A 290 26.51 7.62 42.20
C GLU A 290 25.77 6.92 43.34
N ARG A 291 25.21 7.68 44.29
CA ARG A 291 24.42 7.10 45.39
C ARG A 291 23.15 6.44 44.86
N ARG A 292 22.43 7.12 43.95
CA ARG A 292 21.21 6.59 43.31
C ARG A 292 21.53 5.34 42.49
N GLU A 293 22.61 5.34 41.72
CA GLU A 293 23.06 4.17 40.95
C GLU A 293 23.36 2.96 41.85
N ARG A 294 24.04 3.17 43.00
CA ARG A 294 24.29 2.10 43.98
C ARG A 294 23.01 1.59 44.63
N GLU A 295 22.06 2.48 44.94
CA GLU A 295 20.75 2.09 45.47
C GLU A 295 19.95 1.28 44.44
N GLU A 296 19.93 1.70 43.18
CA GLU A 296 19.30 0.99 42.06
C GLU A 296 19.93 -0.39 41.85
N ALA A 297 21.25 -0.48 41.79
CA ALA A 297 21.96 -1.77 41.70
C ALA A 297 21.63 -2.71 42.86
N LYS A 298 21.49 -2.19 44.10
CA LYS A 298 21.06 -2.97 45.26
C LYS A 298 19.62 -3.48 45.10
N TRP A 299 18.71 -2.63 44.62
CA TRP A 299 17.32 -3.02 44.35
C TRP A 299 17.21 -4.07 43.26
N GLU A 300 18.00 -3.93 42.18
CA GLU A 300 18.07 -4.94 41.13
C GLU A 300 18.56 -6.28 41.66
N LEU A 301 19.62 -6.28 42.47
CA LEU A 301 20.14 -7.51 43.06
C LEU A 301 19.10 -8.19 43.95
N LEU A 302 18.43 -7.43 44.82
CA LEU A 302 17.35 -7.95 45.67
C LEU A 302 16.20 -8.52 44.84
N LYS A 303 15.83 -7.87 43.74
CA LYS A 303 14.81 -8.38 42.82
C LYS A 303 15.25 -9.69 42.17
N ARG A 304 16.50 -9.81 41.72
CA ARG A 304 17.05 -11.05 41.15
C ARG A 304 17.05 -12.17 42.18
N CYS A 305 17.49 -11.92 43.42
CA CYS A 305 17.43 -12.91 44.50
C CYS A 305 16.00 -13.39 44.77
N ARG A 306 15.03 -12.47 44.87
CA ARG A 306 13.61 -12.83 45.04
C ARG A 306 13.05 -13.66 43.89
N MET A 307 13.46 -13.36 42.65
CA MET A 307 13.04 -14.15 41.49
C MET A 307 13.63 -15.57 41.55
N ILE A 308 14.91 -15.70 41.91
CA ILE A 308 15.55 -17.02 42.07
C ILE A 308 14.84 -17.83 43.16
N GLU A 309 14.59 -17.26 44.33
CA GLU A 309 13.88 -17.94 45.42
C GLU A 309 12.47 -18.38 44.99
N HIS A 310 11.76 -17.53 44.26
CA HIS A 310 10.44 -17.85 43.72
C HIS A 310 10.52 -18.98 42.68
N ASP A 311 11.50 -18.95 41.77
CA ASP A 311 11.67 -19.95 40.74
C ASP A 311 12.06 -21.31 41.33
N GLU A 312 12.92 -21.34 42.36
CA GLU A 312 13.25 -22.55 43.12
C GLU A 312 12.02 -23.11 43.85
N ALA A 313 11.21 -22.24 44.48
CA ALA A 313 9.95 -22.65 45.10
C ALA A 313 8.97 -23.25 44.07
N GLN A 314 8.83 -22.63 42.90
CA GLN A 314 8.01 -23.19 41.83
C GLN A 314 8.55 -24.51 41.30
N GLU A 315 9.87 -24.66 41.15
CA GLU A 315 10.49 -25.88 40.67
C GLU A 315 10.28 -27.04 41.66
N THR A 316 10.40 -26.79 42.96
CA THR A 316 10.13 -27.81 44.00
C THR A 316 8.66 -28.23 44.01
N GLU A 317 7.70 -27.31 43.89
CA GLU A 317 6.30 -27.66 43.74
C GLU A 317 6.00 -28.45 42.46
N ARG A 318 6.63 -28.08 41.34
CA ARG A 318 6.50 -28.82 40.06
C ARG A 318 7.02 -30.25 40.21
N LYS A 319 8.21 -30.42 40.81
CA LYS A 319 8.79 -31.74 41.10
C LYS A 319 7.87 -32.59 41.98
N LEU A 320 7.26 -32.00 43.02
CA LEU A 320 6.32 -32.70 43.89
C LEU A 320 5.05 -33.12 43.14
N ARG A 321 4.47 -32.21 42.33
CA ARG A 321 3.31 -32.50 41.47
C ARG A 321 3.60 -33.63 40.48
N ASP A 322 4.77 -33.60 39.85
CA ASP A 322 5.19 -34.64 38.91
C ASP A 322 5.40 -36.00 39.59
N GLN A 323 5.96 -36.02 40.80
CA GLN A 323 6.08 -37.25 41.59
C GLN A 323 4.70 -37.81 41.96
N MET A 324 3.77 -36.97 42.42
CA MET A 324 2.39 -37.38 42.69
C MET A 324 1.70 -37.91 41.45
N LYS A 325 1.87 -37.25 40.30
CA LYS A 325 1.34 -37.72 39.01
C LYS A 325 1.89 -39.08 38.63
N LYS A 326 3.20 -39.30 38.73
CA LYS A 326 3.85 -40.59 38.46
C LYS A 326 3.34 -41.68 39.39
N ARG A 327 3.12 -41.36 40.67
CA ARG A 327 2.59 -42.31 41.67
C ARG A 327 1.15 -42.70 41.33
N ASN A 328 0.29 -41.74 40.99
CA ASN A 328 -1.08 -42.00 40.59
C ASN A 328 -1.12 -42.83 39.30
N GLN A 329 -0.33 -42.47 38.30
CA GLN A 329 -0.20 -43.25 37.06
C GLN A 329 0.23 -44.69 37.33
N ARG A 330 1.15 -44.92 38.27
CA ARG A 330 1.54 -46.27 38.64
C ARG A 330 0.38 -47.04 39.28
N ALA A 331 -0.37 -46.41 40.18
CA ALA A 331 -1.55 -47.02 40.77
C ALA A 331 -2.61 -47.37 39.71
N ASP A 332 -2.87 -46.46 38.76
CA ASP A 332 -3.80 -46.67 37.65
C ASP A 332 -3.33 -47.82 36.74
N LEU A 333 -2.02 -47.93 36.49
CA LEU A 333 -1.45 -49.03 35.72
C LEU A 333 -1.57 -50.36 36.46
N ASP A 334 -1.32 -50.38 37.78
CA ASP A 334 -1.46 -51.57 38.60
C ASP A 334 -2.93 -52.06 38.60
N THR A 335 -3.91 -51.14 38.69
CA THR A 335 -5.33 -51.47 38.56
C THR A 335 -5.68 -52.02 37.18
N GLN A 336 -5.16 -51.41 36.11
CA GLN A 336 -5.37 -51.89 34.74
C GLN A 336 -4.78 -53.27 34.50
N VAL A 337 -3.61 -53.55 35.07
CA VAL A 337 -3.00 -54.89 35.00
C VAL A 337 -3.88 -55.92 35.69
N GLU A 338 -4.44 -55.59 36.85
CA GLU A 338 -5.33 -56.50 37.57
C GLU A 338 -6.67 -56.72 36.84
N GLU A 339 -7.29 -55.66 36.33
CA GLU A 339 -8.47 -55.75 35.48
C GLU A 339 -8.20 -56.62 34.23
N ASN A 340 -7.04 -56.45 33.60
CA ASN A 340 -6.64 -57.27 32.43
C ASN A 340 -6.49 -58.75 32.78
N LYS A 341 -5.99 -59.10 33.98
CA LYS A 341 -5.93 -60.50 34.42
C LYS A 341 -7.34 -61.07 34.59
N ILE A 342 -8.22 -60.33 35.27
CA ILE A 342 -9.63 -60.73 35.46
C ILE A 342 -10.30 -60.95 34.10
N TYR A 343 -10.13 -60.01 33.16
CA TYR A 343 -10.67 -60.16 31.81
C TYR A 343 -10.07 -61.34 31.04
N ALA A 344 -8.78 -61.61 31.21
CA ALA A 344 -8.14 -62.78 30.59
C ALA A 344 -8.70 -64.09 31.16
N GLU A 345 -8.94 -64.16 32.47
CA GLU A 345 -9.57 -65.30 33.12
C GLU A 345 -11.02 -65.49 32.68
N GLU A 346 -11.82 -64.41 32.67
CA GLU A 346 -13.20 -64.42 32.15
C GLU A 346 -13.26 -64.88 30.69
N ALA A 347 -12.33 -64.41 29.84
CA ALA A 347 -12.25 -64.83 28.45
C ALA A 347 -11.92 -66.32 28.31
N ARG A 348 -10.99 -66.85 29.11
CA ARG A 348 -10.65 -68.28 29.11
C ARG A 348 -11.84 -69.14 29.56
N LEU A 349 -12.53 -68.76 30.62
CA LEU A 349 -13.73 -69.45 31.07
C LEU A 349 -14.84 -69.43 30.02
N ALA A 350 -15.04 -68.29 29.36
CA ALA A 350 -16.03 -68.17 28.29
C ALA A 350 -15.66 -68.99 27.04
N ASP A 351 -14.37 -69.10 26.71
CA ASP A 351 -13.88 -69.96 25.63
C ASP A 351 -14.09 -71.45 25.97
N GLU A 352 -13.78 -71.87 27.19
CA GLU A 352 -14.02 -73.24 27.65
C GLU A 352 -15.52 -73.59 27.61
N ASP A 353 -16.38 -72.69 28.07
CA ASP A 353 -17.83 -72.80 27.98
C ASP A 353 -18.32 -72.88 26.53
N ALA A 354 -17.76 -72.04 25.64
CA ALA A 354 -18.11 -72.03 24.23
C ALA A 354 -17.70 -73.34 23.53
N ILE A 355 -16.53 -73.88 23.85
CA ILE A 355 -16.06 -75.17 23.33
C ILE A 355 -16.99 -76.30 23.78
N GLN A 356 -17.32 -76.36 25.08
CA GLN A 356 -18.22 -77.39 25.61
C GLN A 356 -19.63 -77.29 25.00
N ARG A 357 -20.18 -76.07 24.89
CA ARG A 357 -21.48 -75.84 24.25
C ARG A 357 -21.46 -76.15 22.76
N SER A 358 -20.39 -75.80 22.05
CA SER A 358 -20.24 -76.14 20.63
C SER A 358 -20.24 -77.65 20.42
N ALA A 359 -19.57 -78.41 21.30
CA ALA A 359 -19.58 -79.87 21.26
C ALA A 359 -20.98 -80.45 21.55
N LEU A 360 -21.76 -79.82 22.43
CA LEU A 360 -23.15 -80.21 22.75
C LEU A 360 -24.17 -79.83 21.65
N LEU A 361 -23.99 -78.67 21.03
CA LEU A 361 -24.90 -78.09 20.03
C LEU A 361 -24.58 -78.50 18.60
N TRP A 362 -23.48 -79.24 18.36
CA TRP A 362 -23.10 -79.80 17.06
C TRP A 362 -24.05 -80.94 16.63
N GLN A 363 -25.33 -80.64 16.58
CA GLN A 363 -26.35 -81.41 15.90
C GLN A 363 -26.31 -81.06 14.41
N LEU A 364 -26.73 -82.01 13.56
CA LEU A 364 -26.67 -81.92 12.08
C LEU A 364 -27.22 -80.60 11.51
N ASP A 365 -28.16 -79.97 12.21
CA ASP A 365 -28.82 -78.73 11.81
C ASP A 365 -27.87 -77.51 11.71
N ASP A 366 -26.89 -77.38 12.61
CA ASP A 366 -25.97 -76.24 12.60
C ASP A 366 -24.94 -76.34 11.46
N GLN A 367 -24.53 -77.56 11.09
CA GLN A 367 -23.69 -77.78 9.91
C GLN A 367 -24.36 -77.34 8.62
N GLU A 368 -25.67 -77.54 8.50
CA GLU A 368 -26.42 -77.13 7.31
C GLU A 368 -26.51 -75.61 7.18
N VAL A 369 -26.65 -74.89 8.31
CA VAL A 369 -26.61 -73.41 8.32
C VAL A 369 -25.23 -72.91 7.91
N VAL A 370 -24.15 -73.49 8.45
CA VAL A 370 -22.78 -73.09 8.08
C VAL A 370 -22.49 -73.37 6.61
N LYS A 371 -22.90 -74.53 6.08
CA LYS A 371 -22.75 -74.86 4.65
C LYS A 371 -23.52 -73.87 3.77
N TYR A 372 -24.74 -73.51 4.15
CA TYR A 372 -25.52 -72.51 3.43
C TYR A 372 -24.88 -71.13 3.51
N ALA A 373 -24.36 -70.74 4.67
CA ALA A 373 -23.64 -69.47 4.83
C ALA A 373 -22.40 -69.38 3.94
N GLN A 374 -21.65 -70.48 3.78
CA GLN A 374 -20.53 -70.56 2.85
C GLN A 374 -20.98 -70.39 1.40
N GLN A 375 -22.07 -71.05 0.99
CA GLN A 375 -22.66 -70.89 -0.34
C GLN A 375 -23.07 -69.43 -0.59
N VAL A 376 -23.79 -68.82 0.35
CA VAL A 376 -24.24 -67.43 0.26
C VAL A 376 -23.06 -66.45 0.20
N HIS A 377 -22.00 -66.69 0.99
CA HIS A 377 -20.80 -65.89 0.98
C HIS A 377 -20.06 -65.98 -0.36
N GLN A 378 -19.90 -67.19 -0.91
CA GLN A 378 -19.30 -67.40 -2.23
C GLN A 378 -20.14 -66.72 -3.32
N GLU A 379 -21.46 -66.86 -3.28
CA GLU A 379 -22.35 -66.16 -4.21
C GLU A 379 -22.21 -64.63 -4.13
N CYS A 380 -21.96 -64.08 -2.94
CA CYS A 380 -21.69 -62.65 -2.78
C CYS A 380 -20.39 -62.24 -3.47
N ILE A 381 -19.32 -63.00 -3.29
CA ILE A 381 -18.03 -62.76 -3.96
C ILE A 381 -18.21 -62.81 -5.47
N ASP A 382 -18.78 -63.90 -5.99
CA ASP A 382 -18.95 -64.14 -7.43
C ASP A 382 -19.81 -63.06 -8.10
N LYS A 383 -20.82 -62.54 -7.40
CA LYS A 383 -21.75 -61.51 -7.90
C LYS A 383 -21.32 -60.08 -7.54
N GLY A 384 -20.13 -59.88 -6.96
CA GLY A 384 -19.60 -58.57 -6.54
C GLY A 384 -20.49 -57.84 -5.52
N ARG A 385 -21.16 -58.58 -4.65
CA ARG A 385 -21.99 -58.05 -3.56
C ARG A 385 -21.11 -57.74 -2.35
N PRO A 386 -21.43 -56.72 -1.54
CA PRO A 386 -20.73 -56.50 -0.28
C PRO A 386 -20.93 -57.69 0.66
N GLU A 387 -19.83 -58.24 1.15
CA GLU A 387 -19.81 -59.44 2.00
C GLU A 387 -20.21 -59.16 3.45
N LEU A 388 -20.02 -57.91 3.90
CA LEU A 388 -20.17 -57.50 5.29
C LEU A 388 -21.52 -57.88 5.92
N PRO A 389 -22.68 -57.67 5.27
CA PRO A 389 -23.98 -58.08 5.83
C PRO A 389 -24.04 -59.58 6.15
N VAL A 390 -23.48 -60.43 5.28
CA VAL A 390 -23.48 -61.88 5.46
C VAL A 390 -22.53 -62.29 6.58
N LEU A 391 -21.36 -61.64 6.67
CA LEU A 391 -20.41 -61.86 7.77
C LEU A 391 -20.99 -61.46 9.13
N ILE A 392 -21.69 -60.34 9.20
CA ILE A 392 -22.38 -59.90 10.43
C ILE A 392 -23.49 -60.89 10.81
N ALA A 393 -24.28 -61.38 9.85
CA ALA A 393 -25.30 -62.37 10.12
C ALA A 393 -24.69 -63.68 10.67
N LEU A 394 -23.56 -64.11 10.12
CA LEU A 394 -22.81 -65.27 10.63
C LEU A 394 -22.24 -65.03 12.02
N GLU A 395 -21.71 -63.83 12.30
CA GLU A 395 -21.22 -63.45 13.63
C GLU A 395 -22.37 -63.41 14.66
N ASN A 396 -23.53 -62.87 14.30
CA ASN A 396 -24.70 -62.82 15.16
C ASN A 396 -25.25 -64.22 15.44
N TYR A 397 -25.26 -65.10 14.43
CA TYR A 397 -25.62 -66.51 14.61
C TYR A 397 -24.65 -67.20 15.60
N LYS A 398 -23.35 -66.98 15.44
CA LYS A 398 -22.33 -67.47 16.38
C LYS A 398 -22.54 -66.94 17.80
N LYS A 399 -22.86 -65.65 17.96
CA LYS A 399 -23.13 -65.04 19.28
C LYS A 399 -24.41 -65.59 19.92
N ALA A 400 -25.50 -65.71 19.15
CA ALA A 400 -26.77 -66.25 19.63
C ALA A 400 -26.61 -67.68 20.16
N ASN A 401 -25.80 -68.49 19.48
CA ASN A 401 -25.48 -69.85 19.88
C ASN A 401 -24.29 -69.95 20.86
N ARG A 402 -23.73 -68.82 21.30
CA ARG A 402 -22.55 -68.74 22.20
C ARG A 402 -21.34 -69.56 21.70
N LEU A 403 -21.15 -69.59 20.38
CA LEU A 403 -20.04 -70.27 19.69
C LEU A 403 -18.79 -69.40 19.58
N VAL A 404 -18.86 -68.16 20.05
CA VAL A 404 -17.75 -67.20 20.05
C VAL A 404 -17.69 -66.61 21.45
N ALA A 405 -16.50 -66.60 22.06
CA ALA A 405 -16.30 -65.90 23.31
C ALA A 405 -16.76 -64.44 23.19
N PRO A 406 -17.37 -63.88 24.24
CA PRO A 406 -17.74 -62.47 24.24
C PRO A 406 -16.50 -61.68 23.85
N ARG A 407 -16.62 -60.93 22.74
CA ARG A 407 -15.53 -60.09 22.23
C ARG A 407 -15.01 -59.32 23.43
N GLN A 408 -13.74 -59.51 23.79
CA GLN A 408 -13.08 -58.71 24.81
C GLN A 408 -13.49 -57.27 24.49
N LYS A 409 -14.21 -56.61 25.43
CA LYS A 409 -14.47 -55.18 25.29
C LYS A 409 -13.13 -54.61 24.93
N ASN A 410 -13.02 -53.94 23.78
CA ASN A 410 -11.77 -53.35 23.35
C ASN A 410 -11.31 -52.44 24.49
N LEU A 411 -10.53 -52.97 25.43
CA LEU A 411 -9.37 -52.29 25.94
C LEU A 411 -8.70 -51.90 24.65
N THR A 412 -8.79 -50.60 24.37
CA THR A 412 -7.82 -49.93 23.53
C THR A 412 -6.50 -50.36 24.15
N GLN A 413 -5.97 -51.48 23.66
CA GLN A 413 -4.57 -51.82 23.81
C GLN A 413 -3.93 -50.64 23.12
N TRP A 414 -3.55 -49.68 23.96
CA TRP A 414 -2.64 -48.66 23.56
C TRP A 414 -1.39 -49.47 23.23
N GLU A 415 -1.23 -49.82 21.95
CA GLU A 415 0.04 -50.28 21.42
C GLU A 415 0.99 -49.12 21.66
N SER A 416 1.58 -49.07 22.86
CA SER A 416 2.61 -48.10 23.15
C SER A 416 3.75 -48.47 22.21
N ASN A 417 3.93 -47.70 21.14
CA ASN A 417 5.12 -47.73 20.28
C ASN A 417 6.42 -47.32 21.06
N VAL A 418 6.39 -47.40 22.39
CA VAL A 418 7.43 -46.94 23.31
C VAL A 418 8.43 -48.06 23.63
N PHE A 419 8.11 -49.33 23.35
CA PHE A 419 9.06 -50.44 23.50
C PHE A 419 9.38 -51.07 22.14
N PRO A 420 10.60 -50.89 21.59
CA PRO A 420 11.02 -51.68 20.43
C PRO A 420 11.01 -53.16 20.81
N LYS A 421 10.43 -53.99 19.93
CA LYS A 421 10.41 -55.46 20.08
C LYS A 421 11.84 -55.94 20.43
N PRO A 422 12.02 -56.83 21.42
CA PRO A 422 13.34 -57.37 21.74
C PRO A 422 13.90 -58.02 20.48
N VAL A 423 15.00 -57.45 19.97
CA VAL A 423 15.76 -58.01 18.86
C VAL A 423 16.18 -59.41 19.29
N GLN A 424 15.69 -60.43 18.59
CA GLN A 424 16.17 -61.80 18.75
C GLN A 424 17.63 -61.82 18.28
N ILE A 425 18.56 -61.69 19.23
CA ILE A 425 19.97 -61.94 18.99
C ILE A 425 20.10 -63.43 18.67
N ARG A 426 20.18 -63.75 17.38
CA ARG A 426 20.61 -65.08 16.94
C ARG A 426 22.06 -65.24 17.35
N LEU A 427 22.28 -65.93 18.47
CA LEU A 427 23.58 -66.46 18.83
C LEU A 427 23.94 -67.53 17.80
N ASN A 428 24.69 -67.14 16.77
CA ASN A 428 25.38 -68.08 15.91
C ASN A 428 26.43 -68.79 16.76
N LYS A 429 26.11 -70.01 17.20
CA LYS A 429 27.13 -70.97 17.62
C LYS A 429 27.80 -71.51 16.36
N SER A 430 29.00 -71.04 16.08
CA SER A 430 29.95 -71.75 15.23
C SER A 430 31.19 -72.04 16.06
N VAL A 431 31.34 -73.31 16.41
CA VAL A 431 32.58 -74.01 16.83
C VAL A 431 32.84 -74.97 15.66
N PRO A 432 34.08 -75.11 15.14
CA PRO A 432 35.25 -75.61 15.86
C PRO A 432 36.23 -74.56 16.36
#